data_AF-C1BGS9-F1
#
_entry.id   AF-C1BGS9-F1
#
_cell.length_a   1.000
_cell.length_b   1.000
_cell.length_c   1.000
_cell.angle_alpha   90.00
_cell.angle_beta   90.00
_cell.angle_gamma   90.00
#
_symmetry.space_group_name_H-M   'P 1'
#
loop_
_entity.id
_entity.type
_entity.pdbx_description
1 polymer ?
#
loop_
_entity_poly.entity_id
_entity_poly.type
_entity_poly.pdbx_seq_one_letter_code
_entity_poly.pdbx_strand_id
1 'polypeptide(L)'
;MFGRVQKVLSKQLFKSLTQLFLLRNSRTVTSKMSFQYPNAYRDEAVVDDYHGNKIPDPYSWLEDPDSEKTQAFVNAQNQLTLPYLERCEVRDLFKERMTELYDYPKYSRPFKRGSRYFHFYNTGLQNQSVMYVQESLEAEPTVFLDPNTFSEDGTVALQGYAFSEDGEYLAYGTSASGSDWAEMHFLQVEGAVALKDKLERVKFSCMSWTHDGKGLFYNSYPS
;
A
#
# COMPACT_ATOMS: atom_id res chain seq x y z
N MET A 1 -10.35 -62.03 -45.78
CA MET A 1 -10.18 -62.14 -47.24
C MET A 1 -9.79 -60.76 -47.76
N PHE A 2 -8.53 -60.60 -48.21
CA PHE A 2 -7.91 -59.50 -49.00
C PHE A 2 -8.18 -58.03 -48.59
N GLY A 3 -7.23 -57.11 -48.42
CA GLY A 3 -5.77 -57.09 -48.59
C GLY A 3 -5.24 -55.64 -48.59
N ARG A 4 -3.91 -55.49 -48.34
CA ARG A 4 -2.95 -54.48 -48.88
C ARG A 4 -3.26 -52.98 -48.66
N VAL A 5 -2.36 -52.07 -48.23
CA VAL A 5 -0.94 -51.77 -48.58
C VAL A 5 -0.38 -50.91 -47.42
N GLN A 6 0.65 -51.30 -46.67
CA GLN A 6 2.10 -51.04 -46.83
C GLN A 6 2.60 -49.58 -46.65
N LYS A 7 3.63 -49.45 -45.80
CA LYS A 7 4.76 -48.46 -45.74
C LYS A 7 4.67 -47.36 -44.67
N VAL A 8 5.41 -47.48 -43.56
CA VAL A 8 6.85 -47.15 -43.31
C VAL A 8 6.97 -45.77 -42.66
N LEU A 9 7.33 -45.71 -41.36
CA LEU A 9 8.51 -45.00 -40.85
C LEU A 9 8.59 -45.06 -39.30
N SER A 10 9.75 -45.52 -38.84
CA SER A 10 10.47 -45.05 -37.63
C SER A 10 9.88 -45.32 -36.24
N LYS A 11 10.14 -46.53 -35.74
CA LYS A 11 10.44 -46.76 -34.31
C LYS A 11 11.91 -46.43 -34.07
N GLN A 12 12.19 -45.51 -33.15
CA GLN A 12 13.26 -45.71 -32.17
C GLN A 12 12.92 -44.91 -30.91
N LEU A 13 12.29 -45.63 -29.98
CA LEU A 13 12.15 -45.27 -28.57
C LEU A 13 13.48 -45.47 -27.84
N PHE A 14 13.71 -44.59 -26.86
CA PHE A 14 14.32 -44.83 -25.55
C PHE A 14 15.71 -45.49 -25.47
N LYS A 15 16.69 -44.68 -25.06
CA LYS A 15 17.70 -45.03 -24.05
C LYS A 15 17.90 -43.80 -23.15
N SER A 16 17.40 -43.86 -21.92
CA SER A 16 18.19 -44.08 -20.68
C SER A 16 18.97 -42.82 -20.27
N LEU A 17 18.44 -42.02 -19.34
CA LEU A 17 18.69 -42.08 -17.89
C LEU A 17 20.18 -42.00 -17.50
N THR A 18 20.41 -41.06 -16.57
CA THR A 18 21.60 -40.87 -15.71
C THR A 18 22.87 -40.28 -16.34
N GLN A 19 22.99 -38.95 -16.26
CA GLN A 19 24.28 -38.27 -16.04
C GLN A 19 24.02 -37.05 -15.14
N LEU A 20 23.97 -37.31 -13.84
CA LEU A 20 25.08 -37.03 -12.91
C LEU A 20 25.23 -35.53 -12.66
N PHE A 21 24.42 -35.09 -11.70
CA PHE A 21 24.69 -34.04 -10.73
C PHE A 21 26.20 -33.85 -10.50
N LEU A 22 26.74 -32.66 -10.79
CA LEU A 22 27.90 -32.02 -10.14
C LEU A 22 28.30 -30.74 -10.92
N LEU A 23 27.45 -29.71 -10.89
CA LEU A 23 27.99 -28.35 -10.79
C LEU A 23 27.87 -27.93 -9.34
N ARG A 24 28.89 -28.30 -8.58
CA ARG A 24 29.22 -27.69 -7.29
C ARG A 24 29.63 -26.25 -7.61
N ASN A 25 28.64 -25.35 -7.73
CA ASN A 25 28.90 -23.92 -7.59
C ASN A 25 29.26 -23.71 -6.12
N SER A 26 30.53 -23.88 -5.79
CA SER A 26 31.12 -23.28 -4.60
C SER A 26 31.06 -21.76 -4.82
N ARG A 27 29.89 -21.15 -4.58
CA ARG A 27 29.82 -19.74 -4.24
C ARG A 27 30.30 -19.62 -2.81
N THR A 28 31.62 -19.67 -2.61
CA THR A 28 32.23 -18.99 -1.47
C THR A 28 32.09 -17.50 -1.74
N VAL A 29 30.92 -16.93 -1.44
CA VAL A 29 30.78 -15.51 -1.21
C VAL A 29 30.62 -15.31 0.29
N THR A 30 31.69 -15.59 1.02
CA THR A 30 31.98 -14.84 2.24
C THR A 30 32.93 -13.72 1.85
N SER A 31 32.48 -12.82 0.98
CA SER A 31 32.95 -11.45 1.05
C SER A 31 32.49 -10.96 2.42
N LYS A 32 33.44 -10.83 3.35
CA LYS A 32 33.23 -10.08 4.58
C LYS A 32 33.03 -8.63 4.13
N MET A 33 31.80 -8.30 3.75
CA MET A 33 31.42 -6.97 3.30
C MET A 33 31.73 -6.02 4.44
N SER A 34 32.83 -5.28 4.33
CA SER A 34 33.14 -4.21 5.26
C SER A 34 32.25 -3.02 4.88
N PHE A 35 31.13 -2.87 5.57
CA PHE A 35 30.33 -1.67 5.46
C PHE A 35 31.07 -0.52 6.13
N GLN A 36 31.24 0.59 5.41
CA GLN A 36 31.61 1.86 6.00
C GLN A 36 30.31 2.55 6.41
N TYR A 37 29.98 2.46 7.70
CA TYR A 37 28.79 3.11 8.22
C TYR A 37 29.00 4.63 8.32
N PRO A 38 27.98 5.43 8.00
CA PRO A 38 28.00 6.86 8.27
C PRO A 38 28.35 7.16 9.73
N ASN A 39 29.12 8.21 9.95
CA ASN A 39 29.37 8.68 11.31
C ASN A 39 28.06 9.19 11.92
N ALA A 40 27.73 8.69 13.11
CA ALA A 40 26.60 9.14 13.90
C ALA A 40 27.14 9.87 15.13
N TYR A 41 26.95 11.17 15.20
CA TYR A 41 27.36 11.95 16.37
C TYR A 41 26.68 11.41 17.64
N ARG A 42 27.47 11.33 18.71
CA ARG A 42 27.03 10.88 20.04
C ARG A 42 27.11 12.06 20.99
N ASP A 43 25.99 12.40 21.61
CA ASP A 43 25.95 13.36 22.70
C ASP A 43 26.10 12.64 24.05
N GLU A 44 27.34 12.42 24.49
CA GLU A 44 27.59 11.71 25.75
C GLU A 44 27.11 12.48 26.99
N ALA A 45 26.67 13.74 26.84
CA ALA A 45 26.14 14.54 27.93
C ALA A 45 24.65 14.23 28.24
N VAL A 46 23.91 13.63 27.31
CA VAL A 46 22.49 13.31 27.50
C VAL A 46 22.35 12.03 28.31
N VAL A 47 21.99 12.19 29.59
CA VAL A 47 21.80 11.10 30.54
C VAL A 47 20.58 11.40 31.40
N ASP A 48 19.56 10.55 31.29
CA ASP A 48 18.37 10.61 32.15
C ASP A 48 18.60 9.88 33.47
N ASP A 49 17.82 10.24 34.50
CA ASP A 49 17.75 9.51 35.76
C ASP A 49 16.35 8.93 35.97
N TYR A 50 16.25 7.59 35.91
CA TYR A 50 15.03 6.87 36.20
C TYR A 50 15.19 6.10 37.51
N HIS A 51 14.55 6.62 38.57
CA HIS A 51 14.53 6.01 39.91
C HIS A 51 15.93 5.76 40.50
N GLY A 52 16.88 6.68 40.29
CA GLY A 52 18.26 6.60 40.74
C GLY A 52 19.21 5.89 39.75
N ASN A 53 18.71 5.44 38.59
CA ASN A 53 19.51 4.78 37.56
C ASN A 53 19.80 5.76 36.42
N LYS A 54 21.10 5.99 36.14
CA LYS A 54 21.55 6.83 35.03
C LYS A 54 21.49 6.07 33.70
N ILE A 55 20.72 6.58 32.74
CA ILE A 55 20.53 5.99 31.41
C ILE A 55 20.99 6.98 30.33
N PRO A 56 22.14 6.75 29.68
CA PRO A 56 22.60 7.58 28.57
C PRO A 56 21.74 7.40 27.32
N ASP A 57 21.33 8.52 26.71
CA ASP A 57 20.70 8.53 25.39
C ASP A 57 21.43 9.49 24.42
N PRO A 58 22.59 9.06 23.89
CA PRO A 58 23.47 9.91 23.09
C PRO A 58 22.90 10.24 21.69
N TYR A 59 21.74 9.70 21.33
CA TYR A 59 21.11 9.88 20.03
C TYR A 59 19.72 10.52 20.12
N SER A 60 19.31 11.02 21.29
CA SER A 60 18.09 11.82 21.49
C SER A 60 17.89 12.94 20.46
N TRP A 61 18.97 13.50 19.91
CA TRP A 61 18.88 14.49 18.82
C TRP A 61 18.20 13.96 17.54
N LEU A 62 18.10 12.65 17.33
CA LEU A 62 17.34 12.03 16.24
C LEU A 62 15.82 12.11 16.44
N GLU A 63 15.34 12.44 17.64
CA GLU A 63 13.92 12.62 17.92
C GLU A 63 13.34 13.90 17.30
N ASP A 64 14.19 14.85 16.90
CA ASP A 64 13.82 16.02 16.09
C ASP A 64 14.00 15.69 14.60
N PRO A 65 12.93 15.35 13.87
CA PRO A 65 12.99 15.01 12.45
C PRO A 65 13.31 16.22 11.56
N ASP A 66 13.02 17.43 12.02
CA ASP A 66 13.16 18.66 11.25
C ASP A 66 14.58 19.24 11.34
N SER A 67 15.38 18.79 12.32
CA SER A 67 16.77 19.25 12.46
C SER A 67 17.65 18.87 11.25
N GLU A 68 18.53 19.79 10.84
CA GLU A 68 19.50 19.55 9.76
C GLU A 68 20.37 18.32 10.02
N LYS A 69 20.68 18.05 11.29
CA LYS A 69 21.51 16.94 11.72
C LYS A 69 20.81 15.59 11.50
N THR A 70 19.52 15.49 11.83
CA THR A 70 18.71 14.29 11.57
C THR A 70 18.54 14.06 10.08
N GLN A 71 18.25 15.11 9.31
CA GLN A 71 18.16 15.02 7.86
C GLN A 71 19.48 14.55 7.23
N ALA A 72 20.62 15.10 7.66
CA ALA A 72 21.94 14.67 7.19
C ALA A 72 22.23 13.21 7.53
N PHE A 73 21.84 12.75 8.72
CA PHE A 73 21.96 11.36 9.11
C PHE A 73 21.11 10.43 8.24
N VAL A 74 19.82 10.75 8.03
CA VAL A 74 18.92 9.97 7.16
C VAL A 74 19.48 9.88 5.74
N ASN A 75 19.95 11.01 5.19
CA ASN A 75 20.56 11.04 3.86
C ASN A 75 21.79 10.15 3.77
N ALA A 76 22.66 10.16 4.77
CA ALA A 76 23.85 9.31 4.80
C ALA A 76 23.49 7.81 4.90
N GLN A 77 22.44 7.45 5.65
CA GLN A 77 21.93 6.08 5.72
C GLN A 77 21.33 5.64 4.36
N ASN A 78 20.58 6.51 3.69
CA ASN A 78 20.04 6.23 2.36
C ASN A 78 21.16 6.04 1.33
N GLN A 79 22.23 6.85 1.40
CA GLN A 79 23.39 6.72 0.51
C GLN A 79 24.17 5.40 0.71
N LEU A 80 24.17 4.84 1.92
CA LEU A 80 24.74 3.51 2.15
C LEU A 80 23.82 2.39 1.64
N THR A 81 22.52 2.51 1.89
CA THR A 81 21.55 1.41 1.71
C THR A 81 21.01 1.30 0.29
N LEU A 82 20.71 2.41 -0.39
CA LEU A 82 20.16 2.38 -1.76
C LEU A 82 21.10 1.69 -2.75
N PRO A 83 22.40 2.02 -2.83
CA PRO A 83 23.32 1.32 -3.74
C PRO A 83 23.51 -0.16 -3.39
N TYR A 84 23.39 -0.52 -2.11
CA TYR A 84 23.44 -1.92 -1.69
C TYR A 84 22.23 -2.69 -2.20
N LEU A 85 21.03 -2.12 -2.08
CA LEU A 85 19.79 -2.72 -2.59
C LEU A 85 19.73 -2.77 -4.11
N GLU A 86 20.26 -1.75 -4.80
CA GLU A 86 20.34 -1.68 -6.27
C GLU A 86 21.28 -2.73 -6.86
N ARG A 87 22.33 -3.14 -6.13
CA ARG A 87 23.22 -4.24 -6.55
C ARG A 87 22.58 -5.62 -6.48
N CYS A 88 21.38 -5.75 -5.92
CA CYS A 88 20.70 -7.03 -5.86
C CYS A 88 20.27 -7.47 -7.26
N GLU A 89 21.02 -8.42 -7.85
CA GLU A 89 20.83 -8.91 -9.23
C GLU A 89 19.41 -9.39 -9.55
N VAL A 90 18.67 -9.83 -8.53
CA VAL A 90 17.31 -10.38 -8.68
C VAL A 90 16.21 -9.36 -8.41
N ARG A 91 16.54 -8.14 -7.96
CA ARG A 91 15.54 -7.13 -7.55
C ARG A 91 14.55 -6.82 -8.67
N ASP A 92 15.04 -6.58 -9.87
CA ASP A 92 14.19 -6.22 -11.00
C ASP A 92 13.34 -7.41 -11.48
N LEU A 93 13.91 -8.62 -11.48
CA LEU A 93 13.18 -9.85 -11.78
C LEU A 93 12.03 -10.09 -10.78
N PHE A 94 12.29 -9.86 -9.49
CA PHE A 94 11.24 -9.95 -8.46
C PHE A 94 10.21 -8.85 -8.63
N LYS A 95 10.62 -7.61 -8.89
CA LYS A 95 9.71 -6.48 -9.09
C LYS A 95 8.79 -6.72 -10.27
N GLU A 96 9.33 -7.15 -11.41
CA GLU A 96 8.57 -7.51 -12.61
C GLU A 96 7.59 -8.64 -12.29
N ARG A 97 8.09 -9.76 -11.73
CA ARG A 97 7.24 -10.91 -11.43
C ARG A 97 6.13 -10.59 -10.43
N MET A 98 6.42 -9.80 -9.41
CA MET A 98 5.41 -9.34 -8.45
C MET A 98 4.39 -8.40 -9.11
N THR A 99 4.83 -7.52 -10.02
CA THR A 99 3.94 -6.63 -10.76
C THR A 99 2.99 -7.43 -11.65
N GLU A 100 3.50 -8.40 -12.41
CA GLU A 100 2.68 -9.30 -13.23
C GLU A 100 1.65 -10.07 -12.41
N LEU A 101 2.06 -10.62 -11.26
CA LEU A 101 1.17 -11.38 -10.38
C LEU A 101 0.12 -10.50 -9.69
N TYR A 102 0.42 -9.21 -9.52
CA TYR A 102 -0.49 -8.26 -8.90
C TYR A 102 -1.41 -7.59 -9.93
N ASP A 103 -1.05 -7.57 -11.22
CA ASP A 103 -1.81 -6.94 -12.30
C ASP A 103 -2.99 -7.80 -12.76
N TYR A 104 -4.03 -7.84 -11.94
CA TYR A 104 -5.31 -8.44 -12.28
C TYR A 104 -6.47 -7.62 -11.70
N PRO A 105 -7.65 -7.66 -12.34
CA PRO A 105 -8.84 -6.96 -11.86
C PRO A 105 -9.29 -7.45 -10.47
N LYS A 106 -9.49 -6.53 -9.53
CA LYS A 106 -9.89 -6.81 -8.14
C LYS A 106 -11.22 -6.15 -7.84
N TYR A 107 -12.17 -6.92 -7.31
CA TYR A 107 -13.48 -6.43 -6.87
C TYR A 107 -13.65 -6.66 -5.38
N SER A 108 -14.23 -5.68 -4.67
CA SER A 108 -14.78 -5.94 -3.34
C SER A 108 -16.14 -6.61 -3.45
N ARG A 109 -16.64 -7.09 -2.31
CA ARG A 109 -18.05 -7.49 -2.19
C ARG A 109 -18.93 -6.26 -2.41
N PRO A 110 -19.98 -6.33 -3.25
CA PRO A 110 -20.94 -5.26 -3.36
C PRO A 110 -21.75 -5.13 -2.07
N PHE A 111 -22.12 -3.90 -1.72
CA PHE A 111 -22.95 -3.60 -0.56
C PHE A 111 -24.02 -2.58 -0.93
N LYS A 112 -25.20 -2.69 -0.31
CA LYS A 112 -26.35 -1.83 -0.60
C LYS A 112 -26.45 -0.67 0.40
N ARG A 113 -26.74 0.53 -0.09
CA ARG A 113 -27.11 1.72 0.71
C ARG A 113 -28.22 2.47 -0.02
N GLY A 114 -29.31 2.79 0.68
CA GLY A 114 -30.53 3.28 0.04
C GLY A 114 -31.02 2.32 -1.05
N SER A 115 -31.29 2.85 -2.24
CA SER A 115 -31.67 2.07 -3.43
C SER A 115 -30.47 1.50 -4.22
N ARG A 116 -29.24 1.95 -3.93
CA ARG A 116 -28.05 1.72 -4.78
C ARG A 116 -27.10 0.68 -4.23
N TYR A 117 -26.27 0.13 -5.10
CA TYR A 117 -25.18 -0.75 -4.74
C TYR A 117 -23.83 -0.09 -5.00
N PHE A 118 -22.88 -0.36 -4.11
CA PHE A 118 -21.54 0.15 -4.16
C PHE A 118 -20.54 -0.99 -4.09
N HIS A 119 -19.40 -0.83 -4.75
CA HIS A 119 -18.27 -1.74 -4.62
C HIS A 119 -16.97 -1.01 -4.96
N PHE A 120 -15.84 -1.54 -4.49
CA PHE A 120 -14.54 -1.10 -4.94
C PHE A 120 -14.06 -1.96 -6.10
N TYR A 121 -13.44 -1.31 -7.06
CA TYR A 121 -12.79 -1.95 -8.20
C TYR A 121 -11.38 -1.38 -8.39
N ASN A 122 -10.44 -2.25 -8.70
CA ASN A 122 -9.09 -1.88 -9.13
C ASN A 122 -8.76 -2.66 -10.40
N THR A 123 -8.37 -1.96 -11.46
CA THR A 123 -8.06 -2.58 -12.76
C THR A 123 -6.85 -3.52 -12.70
N GLY A 124 -5.97 -3.33 -11.72
CA GLY A 124 -4.76 -4.13 -11.54
C GLY A 124 -3.74 -3.40 -10.68
N LEU A 125 -3.22 -2.30 -11.22
CA LEU A 125 -2.08 -1.55 -10.69
C LEU A 125 -2.43 -0.12 -10.27
N GLN A 126 -3.72 0.23 -10.12
CA GLN A 126 -4.09 1.54 -9.58
C GLN A 126 -3.58 1.65 -8.14
N ASN A 127 -3.07 2.83 -7.76
CA ASN A 127 -2.54 3.09 -6.42
C ASN A 127 -3.61 2.84 -5.35
N GLN A 128 -4.84 3.28 -5.62
CA GLN A 128 -6.00 3.10 -4.77
C GLN A 128 -7.17 2.51 -5.57
N SER A 129 -7.95 1.63 -4.95
CA SER A 129 -9.18 1.12 -5.54
C SER A 129 -10.24 2.22 -5.64
N VAL A 130 -10.98 2.23 -6.74
CA VAL A 130 -12.04 3.22 -7.03
C VAL A 130 -13.38 2.68 -6.55
N MET A 131 -14.18 3.53 -5.90
CA MET A 131 -15.55 3.17 -5.50
C MET A 131 -16.50 3.44 -6.67
N TYR A 132 -17.26 2.43 -7.06
CA TYR A 132 -18.28 2.48 -8.09
C TYR A 132 -19.68 2.42 -7.47
N VAL A 133 -20.66 2.96 -8.18
CA VAL A 133 -22.09 2.93 -7.86
C VAL A 133 -22.89 2.34 -9.02
N GLN A 134 -23.96 1.61 -8.70
CA GLN A 134 -24.88 1.02 -9.68
C GLN A 134 -26.31 0.98 -9.11
N GLU A 135 -27.31 1.19 -9.97
CA GLU A 135 -28.73 1.22 -9.59
C GLU A 135 -29.31 -0.18 -9.30
N SER A 136 -28.78 -1.22 -9.93
CA SER A 136 -29.05 -2.64 -9.62
C SER A 136 -27.77 -3.47 -9.77
N LEU A 137 -27.80 -4.75 -9.39
CA LEU A 137 -26.63 -5.63 -9.53
C LEU A 137 -26.29 -5.95 -10.99
N GLU A 138 -27.22 -5.68 -11.91
CA GLU A 138 -27.11 -5.89 -13.35
C GLU A 138 -26.93 -4.59 -14.13
N ALA A 139 -27.04 -3.43 -13.46
CA ALA A 139 -26.83 -2.13 -14.09
C ALA A 139 -25.33 -1.87 -14.32
N GLU A 140 -25.01 -1.13 -15.38
CA GLU A 140 -23.64 -0.73 -15.66
C GLU A 140 -23.12 0.19 -14.53
N PRO A 141 -21.96 -0.12 -13.92
CA PRO A 141 -21.42 0.66 -12.82
C PRO A 141 -20.77 1.96 -13.32
N THR A 142 -20.93 3.02 -12.55
CA THR A 142 -20.28 4.32 -12.79
C THR A 142 -19.36 4.67 -11.62
N VAL A 143 -18.32 5.47 -11.88
CA VAL A 143 -17.39 5.92 -10.84
C VAL A 143 -18.14 6.84 -9.87
N PHE A 144 -18.05 6.53 -8.57
CA PHE A 144 -18.63 7.34 -7.50
C PHE A 144 -17.56 8.15 -6.77
N LEU A 145 -16.45 7.51 -6.39
CA LEU A 145 -15.32 8.15 -5.71
C LEU A 145 -14.01 7.53 -6.18
N ASP A 146 -13.13 8.34 -6.76
CA ASP A 146 -11.79 7.92 -7.21
C ASP A 146 -10.71 8.54 -6.32
N PRO A 147 -10.15 7.79 -5.35
CA PRO A 147 -9.08 8.30 -4.49
C PRO A 147 -7.79 8.67 -5.24
N ASN A 148 -7.58 8.15 -6.45
CA ASN A 148 -6.40 8.50 -7.25
C ASN A 148 -6.46 9.95 -7.76
N THR A 149 -7.61 10.63 -7.64
CA THR A 149 -7.80 12.05 -8.01
C THR A 149 -7.55 13.02 -6.85
N PHE A 150 -7.30 12.53 -5.63
CA PHE A 150 -7.16 13.39 -4.45
C PHE A 150 -5.84 14.17 -4.42
N SER A 151 -4.81 13.69 -5.13
CA SER A 151 -3.50 14.34 -5.21
C SER A 151 -2.81 13.96 -6.52
N GLU A 152 -2.14 14.92 -7.15
CA GLU A 152 -1.41 14.69 -8.40
C GLU A 152 -0.31 13.62 -8.27
N ASP A 153 0.31 13.51 -7.09
CA ASP A 153 1.37 12.54 -6.79
C ASP A 153 0.85 11.20 -6.21
N GLY A 154 -0.46 11.06 -6.03
CA GLY A 154 -1.10 9.86 -5.47
C GLY A 154 -0.78 9.59 -3.99
N THR A 155 -0.30 10.58 -3.23
CA THR A 155 0.05 10.42 -1.81
C THR A 155 -1.11 10.61 -0.84
N VAL A 156 -2.28 11.03 -1.33
CA VAL A 156 -3.50 11.14 -0.53
C VAL A 156 -4.35 9.88 -0.72
N ALA A 157 -4.62 9.19 0.39
CA ALA A 157 -5.36 7.94 0.40
C ALA A 157 -6.72 8.08 1.12
N LEU A 158 -7.70 7.28 0.68
CA LEU A 158 -8.99 7.12 1.35
C LEU A 158 -8.80 6.41 2.70
N GLN A 159 -9.19 7.08 3.79
CA GLN A 159 -9.10 6.57 5.15
C GLN A 159 -10.49 6.45 5.77
N GLY A 160 -11.15 5.33 5.50
CA GLY A 160 -12.48 5.04 6.01
C GLY A 160 -13.59 5.81 5.29
N TYR A 161 -14.80 5.28 5.37
CA TYR A 161 -15.98 5.88 4.79
C TYR A 161 -17.24 5.37 5.53
N ALA A 162 -18.28 6.18 5.56
CA ALA A 162 -19.57 5.81 6.11
C ALA A 162 -20.69 6.51 5.36
N PHE A 163 -21.68 5.73 4.94
CA PHE A 163 -22.91 6.24 4.37
C PHE A 163 -23.91 6.60 5.47
N SER A 164 -24.73 7.62 5.23
CA SER A 164 -25.94 7.84 6.01
C SER A 164 -26.88 6.64 5.92
N GLU A 165 -27.78 6.50 6.91
CA GLU A 165 -28.70 5.35 7.00
C GLU A 165 -29.63 5.23 5.77
N ASP A 166 -30.06 6.37 5.22
CA ASP A 166 -30.85 6.45 3.98
C ASP A 166 -30.01 6.26 2.70
N GLY A 167 -28.68 6.35 2.80
CA GLY A 167 -27.76 6.27 1.67
C GLY A 167 -27.72 7.53 0.79
N GLU A 168 -28.18 8.68 1.27
CA GLU A 168 -28.13 9.95 0.54
C GLU A 168 -26.77 10.65 0.62
N TYR A 169 -26.00 10.40 1.68
CA TYR A 169 -24.71 11.04 1.93
C TYR A 169 -23.60 10.01 2.20
N LEU A 170 -22.39 10.34 1.78
CA LEU A 170 -21.16 9.64 2.13
C LEU A 170 -20.25 10.60 2.90
N ALA A 171 -19.84 10.21 4.10
CA ALA A 171 -18.67 10.77 4.76
C ALA A 171 -17.45 9.90 4.43
N TYR A 172 -16.31 10.53 4.13
CA TYR A 172 -15.06 9.81 3.89
C TYR A 172 -13.86 10.57 4.42
N GLY A 173 -12.86 9.83 4.90
CA GLY A 173 -11.61 10.40 5.37
C GLY A 173 -10.54 10.42 4.28
N THR A 174 -9.69 11.42 4.29
CA THR A 174 -8.45 11.45 3.48
C THR A 174 -7.25 11.61 4.38
N SER A 175 -6.20 10.85 4.12
CA SER A 175 -4.91 10.95 4.82
C SER A 175 -3.81 11.26 3.84
N ALA A 176 -2.93 12.21 4.16
CA ALA A 176 -1.81 12.59 3.33
C ALA A 176 -0.53 11.89 3.80
N SER A 177 0.27 11.39 2.85
CA SER A 177 1.62 10.85 3.07
C SER A 177 1.71 9.76 4.15
N GLY A 178 0.64 8.96 4.31
CA GLY A 178 0.58 7.89 5.31
C GLY A 178 0.47 8.35 6.76
N SER A 179 0.14 9.63 6.98
CA SER A 179 -0.16 10.16 8.32
C SER A 179 -1.44 9.53 8.89
N ASP A 180 -1.47 9.32 10.21
CA ASP A 180 -2.71 8.94 10.90
C ASP A 180 -3.74 10.09 10.97
N TRP A 181 -3.32 11.33 10.67
CA TRP A 181 -4.20 12.47 10.62
C TRP A 181 -5.10 12.39 9.38
N ALA A 182 -6.39 12.49 9.64
CA ALA A 182 -7.45 12.46 8.64
C ALA A 182 -8.11 13.83 8.53
N GLU A 183 -8.59 14.10 7.32
CA GLU A 183 -9.57 15.12 7.03
C GLU A 183 -10.85 14.43 6.56
N MET A 184 -11.99 14.71 7.19
CA MET A 184 -13.26 14.16 6.73
C MET A 184 -13.94 15.12 5.76
N HIS A 185 -14.44 14.54 4.69
CA HIS A 185 -15.19 15.18 3.62
C HIS A 185 -16.55 14.52 3.48
N PHE A 186 -17.47 15.23 2.80
CA PHE A 186 -18.83 14.75 2.58
C PHE A 186 -19.22 14.86 1.11
N LEU A 187 -19.93 13.84 0.61
CA LEU A 187 -20.48 13.77 -0.73
C LEU A 187 -21.97 13.49 -0.65
N GLN A 188 -22.75 14.19 -1.47
CA GLN A 188 -24.10 13.75 -1.82
C GLN A 188 -23.99 12.59 -2.83
N VAL A 189 -24.71 11.50 -2.55
CA VAL A 189 -24.68 10.29 -3.38
C VAL A 189 -25.29 10.54 -4.75
N GLU A 190 -26.40 11.27 -4.80
CA GLU A 190 -27.00 11.70 -6.06
C GLU A 190 -26.04 12.64 -6.81
N GLY A 191 -25.60 12.22 -7.99
CA GLY A 191 -24.68 13.00 -8.83
C GLY A 191 -23.24 13.13 -8.30
N ALA A 192 -22.88 12.44 -7.21
CA ALA A 192 -21.54 12.48 -6.60
C ALA A 192 -21.04 13.91 -6.33
N VAL A 193 -21.89 14.75 -5.71
CA VAL A 193 -21.60 16.17 -5.50
C VAL A 193 -20.92 16.40 -4.15
N ALA A 194 -19.72 17.00 -4.17
CA ALA A 194 -18.99 17.35 -2.95
C ALA A 194 -19.72 18.44 -2.15
N LEU A 195 -19.86 18.23 -0.85
CA LEU A 195 -20.38 19.22 0.09
C LEU A 195 -19.24 20.12 0.59
N LYS A 196 -19.60 21.27 1.17
CA LYS A 196 -18.62 22.25 1.68
C LYS A 196 -18.08 21.88 3.05
N ASP A 197 -18.80 21.03 3.77
CA ASP A 197 -18.48 20.58 5.11
C ASP A 197 -17.17 19.80 5.11
N LYS A 198 -16.28 20.16 6.04
CA LYS A 198 -14.96 19.57 6.18
C LYS A 198 -14.59 19.53 7.66
N LEU A 199 -14.12 18.39 8.13
CA LEU A 199 -13.70 18.20 9.52
C LEU A 199 -12.20 17.88 9.56
N GLU A 200 -11.45 18.73 10.24
CA GLU A 200 -10.01 18.60 10.40
C GLU A 200 -9.65 17.99 11.76
N ARG A 201 -8.37 17.66 11.95
CA ARG A 201 -7.80 17.14 13.21
C ARG A 201 -8.48 15.84 13.68
N VAL A 202 -8.92 15.04 12.73
CA VAL A 202 -9.48 13.73 12.98
C VAL A 202 -8.35 12.72 13.03
N LYS A 203 -8.37 11.81 14.00
CA LYS A 203 -7.44 10.68 14.08
C LYS A 203 -8.10 9.53 14.84
N PHE A 204 -8.06 8.32 14.28
CA PHE A 204 -8.71 7.11 14.83
C PHE A 204 -10.18 7.29 15.23
N SER A 205 -10.95 7.96 14.38
CA SER A 205 -12.35 8.29 14.65
C SER A 205 -13.32 7.28 14.02
N CYS A 206 -14.50 7.13 14.64
CA CYS A 206 -15.67 6.60 13.94
C CYS A 206 -16.29 7.64 12.99
N MET A 207 -17.22 7.21 12.14
CA MET A 207 -18.09 8.06 11.33
C MET A 207 -19.53 7.56 11.48
N SER A 208 -20.16 7.85 12.63
CA SER A 208 -21.44 7.25 13.01
C SER A 208 -22.60 8.19 12.71
N TRP A 209 -23.30 7.96 11.60
CA TRP A 209 -24.47 8.75 11.20
C TRP A 209 -25.64 8.59 12.17
N THR A 210 -26.42 9.66 12.36
CA THR A 210 -27.72 9.59 13.02
C THR A 210 -28.76 9.03 12.05
N HIS A 211 -29.74 8.30 12.58
CA HIS A 211 -30.83 7.72 11.76
C HIS A 211 -31.72 8.75 11.07
N ASP A 212 -31.69 10.01 11.50
CA ASP A 212 -32.42 11.10 10.85
C ASP A 212 -31.63 11.78 9.72
N GLY A 213 -30.42 11.30 9.40
CA GLY A 213 -29.61 11.78 8.29
C GLY A 213 -29.05 13.19 8.45
N LYS A 214 -29.23 13.83 9.62
CA LYS A 214 -28.83 15.24 9.82
C LYS A 214 -27.35 15.44 10.16
N GLY A 215 -26.65 14.38 10.54
CA GLY A 215 -25.24 14.47 10.85
C GLY A 215 -24.66 13.16 11.35
N LEU A 216 -23.40 13.22 11.79
CA LEU A 216 -22.68 12.09 12.34
C LEU A 216 -21.90 12.46 13.59
N PHE A 217 -21.61 11.44 14.41
CA PHE A 217 -20.66 11.54 15.52
C PHE A 217 -19.26 11.15 15.04
N TYR A 218 -18.27 11.90 15.51
CA TYR A 218 -16.85 11.70 15.24
C TYR A 218 -15.99 12.16 16.43
N ASN A 219 -14.71 11.80 16.40
CA ASN A 219 -13.68 12.20 17.34
C ASN A 219 -12.66 13.09 16.64
N SER A 220 -12.29 14.19 17.30
CA SER A 220 -11.22 15.07 16.86
C SER A 220 -10.39 15.56 18.05
N TYR A 221 -9.18 16.02 17.75
CA TYR A 221 -8.29 16.61 18.74
C TYR A 221 -8.49 18.13 18.80
N PRO A 222 -8.55 18.72 20.01
CA PRO A 222 -8.72 20.16 20.18
C PRO A 222 -7.57 20.92 19.52
N SER A 223 -7.83 22.16 19.08
CA SER A 223 -6.85 23.07 18.47
C SER A 223 -5.67 23.36 19.39
#